data_AF-A0A1P8YCH3-F1
#
_entry.id   AF-A0A1P8YCH3-F1
#
_cell.length_a   1.000
_cell.length_b   1.000
_cell.length_c   1.000
_cell.angle_alpha   90.00
_cell.angle_beta   90.00
_cell.angle_gamma   90.00
#
_symmetry.space_group_name_H-M   'P 1'
#
loop_
_entity.id
_entity.type
_entity.pdbx_description
1 polymer ?
#
loop_
_entity_poly.entity_id
_entity_poly.type
_entity_poly.pdbx_seq_one_letter_code
_entity_poly.pdbx_strand_id
1 'polypeptide(L)'
;MRFTYAEAMTDPAFYVPLAQAAEEAGYHGMSIADSLCYPKESDSVYPYTPDGSREFLENKAFVEAFVLATALGMATTTLRFTTFVLKLPIRPRSSSPSRPPRWPT
;
A
#
# COMPACT_ATOMS: atom_id res chain seq x y z
N MET A 1 6.09 5.13 -23.68
CA MET A 1 5.26 4.33 -22.75
C MET A 1 5.99 4.19 -21.42
N ARG A 2 5.31 4.11 -20.28
CA ARG A 2 5.93 3.89 -18.95
C ARG A 2 5.34 2.62 -18.35
N PHE A 3 6.20 1.75 -17.82
CA PHE A 3 5.80 0.48 -17.20
C PHE A 3 6.00 0.55 -15.69
N THR A 4 5.02 0.08 -14.91
CA THR A 4 5.05 0.08 -13.45
C THR A 4 4.94 -1.35 -12.97
N TYR A 5 5.83 -1.76 -12.07
CA TYR A 5 5.76 -3.06 -11.42
C TYR A 5 4.78 -2.99 -10.25
N ALA A 6 3.83 -3.91 -10.18
CA ALA A 6 2.79 -3.92 -9.15
C ALA A 6 2.87 -5.21 -8.34
N GLU A 7 3.30 -5.09 -7.09
CA GLU A 7 3.44 -6.20 -6.16
C GLU A 7 2.65 -5.93 -4.87
N ALA A 8 1.99 -6.96 -4.35
CA ALA A 8 1.19 -6.88 -3.14
C ALA A 8 1.03 -8.25 -2.50
N MET A 9 0.99 -8.30 -1.16
CA MET A 9 0.68 -9.51 -0.39
C MET A 9 1.69 -10.66 -0.58
N THR A 10 2.93 -10.30 -0.91
CA THR A 10 4.10 -11.20 -0.95
C THR A 10 4.82 -11.20 0.41
N ASP A 11 5.85 -12.04 0.53
CA ASP A 11 6.74 -12.03 1.69
C ASP A 11 7.45 -10.65 1.79
N PRO A 12 7.37 -9.95 2.94
CA PRO A 12 8.02 -8.66 3.10
C PRO A 12 9.52 -8.66 2.78
N ALA A 13 10.22 -9.78 2.97
CA ALA A 13 11.64 -9.92 2.65
C ALA A 13 11.95 -9.76 1.16
N PHE A 14 10.97 -9.96 0.28
CA PHE A 14 11.16 -9.86 -1.17
C PHE A 14 11.03 -8.44 -1.72
N TYR A 15 10.45 -7.50 -0.98
CA TYR A 15 10.17 -6.15 -1.50
C TYR A 15 11.44 -5.41 -1.95
N VAL A 16 12.50 -5.43 -1.14
CA VAL A 16 13.75 -4.74 -1.49
C VAL A 16 14.43 -5.37 -2.72
N PRO A 17 14.68 -6.70 -2.75
CA PRO A 17 15.21 -7.35 -3.95
C PRO A 17 14.37 -7.12 -5.21
N LEU A 18 13.04 -7.16 -5.10
CA LEU A 18 12.14 -6.94 -6.23
C LEU A 18 12.16 -5.50 -6.73
N ALA A 19 12.24 -4.51 -5.84
CA ALA A 19 12.38 -3.11 -6.24
C ALA A 19 13.69 -2.85 -6.97
N GLN A 20 14.80 -3.42 -6.49
CA GLN A 20 16.10 -3.33 -7.15
C GLN A 20 16.08 -3.99 -8.53
N ALA A 21 15.52 -5.20 -8.62
CA ALA A 21 15.36 -5.91 -9.89
C ALA A 21 14.45 -5.15 -10.87
N ALA A 22 13.38 -4.52 -10.39
CA ALA A 22 12.50 -3.70 -11.22
C ALA A 22 13.23 -2.45 -11.74
N GLU A 23 14.04 -1.80 -10.90
CA GLU A 23 14.90 -0.68 -11.31
C GLU A 23 15.91 -1.12 -12.38
N GLU A 24 16.63 -2.22 -12.16
CA GLU A 24 17.61 -2.76 -13.10
C GLU A 24 16.97 -3.18 -14.44
N ALA A 25 15.75 -3.72 -14.41
CA ALA A 25 14.99 -4.09 -15.60
C ALA A 25 14.40 -2.87 -16.35
N GLY A 26 14.60 -1.65 -15.84
CA GLY A 26 14.18 -0.41 -16.50
C GLY A 26 12.70 -0.05 -16.30
N TYR A 27 12.05 -0.56 -15.25
CA TYR A 27 10.70 -0.10 -14.89
C TYR A 27 10.71 1.37 -14.52
N HIS A 28 9.65 2.09 -14.88
CA HIS A 28 9.51 3.50 -14.53
C HIS A 28 9.21 3.70 -13.05
N GLY A 29 8.56 2.72 -12.41
CA GLY A 29 8.18 2.78 -11.03
C GLY A 29 7.63 1.47 -10.50
N MET A 30 7.32 1.48 -9.20
CA MET A 30 6.68 0.41 -8.48
C MET A 30 5.46 0.94 -7.72
N SER A 31 4.35 0.21 -7.78
CA SER A 31 3.16 0.59 -7.03
C SER A 31 3.20 0.05 -5.60
N ILE A 32 2.71 0.82 -4.65
CA ILE A 32 2.62 0.45 -3.23
C ILE A 32 1.15 0.27 -2.85
N ALA A 33 0.75 -0.96 -2.56
CA ALA A 33 -0.58 -1.25 -2.06
C ALA A 33 -0.70 -0.88 -0.57
N ASP A 34 -1.80 -0.25 -0.18
CA ASP A 34 -2.10 0.05 1.23
C ASP A 34 -3.22 -0.89 1.72
N SER A 35 -2.90 -2.01 2.34
CA SER A 35 -3.91 -2.87 2.98
C SER A 35 -3.83 -2.71 4.49
N LEU A 36 -4.98 -2.58 5.16
CA LEU A 36 -5.04 -2.30 6.59
C LEU A 36 -5.42 -3.53 7.39
N CYS A 37 -6.48 -4.20 6.96
CA CYS A 37 -7.02 -5.35 7.64
C CYS A 37 -7.87 -6.19 6.68
N TYR A 38 -7.96 -7.46 7.01
CA TYR A 38 -8.94 -8.39 6.48
C TYR A 38 -9.96 -8.69 7.59
N PRO A 39 -11.27 -8.49 7.39
CA PRO A 39 -12.27 -8.77 8.41
C PRO A 39 -12.38 -10.28 8.63
N LYS A 40 -12.31 -10.70 9.91
CA LYS A 40 -12.46 -12.11 10.30
C LYS A 40 -13.83 -12.69 9.96
N GLU A 41 -14.88 -11.86 10.05
CA GLU A 41 -16.27 -12.22 9.74
C GLU A 41 -16.82 -11.24 8.70
N SER A 42 -17.61 -11.74 7.75
CA SER A 42 -18.20 -10.92 6.68
C SER A 42 -19.45 -11.58 6.13
N ASP A 43 -20.58 -10.86 6.15
CA ASP A 43 -21.83 -11.30 5.53
C ASP A 43 -21.80 -11.21 3.99
N SER A 44 -20.77 -10.60 3.42
CA SER A 44 -20.58 -10.46 1.98
C SER A 44 -19.77 -11.60 1.37
N VAL A 45 -20.26 -12.17 0.28
CA VAL A 45 -19.60 -13.22 -0.52
C VAL A 45 -18.54 -12.59 -1.43
N TYR A 46 -17.33 -13.17 -1.49
CA TYR A 46 -16.29 -12.73 -2.42
C TYR A 46 -16.55 -13.30 -3.82
N PRO A 47 -16.63 -12.47 -4.87
CA PRO A 47 -17.07 -12.93 -6.19
C PRO A 47 -16.03 -13.75 -6.96
N TYR A 48 -14.79 -13.82 -6.48
CA TYR A 48 -13.67 -14.42 -7.20
C TYR A 48 -13.15 -15.72 -6.58
N THR A 49 -13.80 -16.24 -5.54
CA THR A 49 -13.51 -17.56 -4.96
C THR A 49 -14.76 -18.44 -5.07
N PRO A 50 -14.63 -19.73 -5.40
CA PRO A 50 -15.80 -20.61 -5.60
C PRO A 50 -16.70 -20.75 -4.36
N ASP A 51 -16.11 -20.67 -3.17
CA ASP A 51 -16.76 -20.75 -1.86
C ASP A 51 -17.17 -19.37 -1.31
N GLY A 52 -16.82 -18.29 -2.02
CA GLY A 52 -17.07 -16.93 -1.57
C GLY A 52 -16.18 -16.44 -0.45
N SER A 53 -15.16 -17.21 -0.05
CA SER A 53 -14.29 -16.89 1.07
C SER A 53 -13.20 -15.90 0.70
N ARG A 54 -12.55 -15.32 1.72
CA ARG A 54 -11.40 -14.42 1.58
C ARG A 54 -10.17 -14.95 2.33
N GLU A 55 -10.14 -16.25 2.61
CA GLU A 55 -9.08 -16.90 3.41
C GLU A 55 -7.68 -16.76 2.78
N PHE A 56 -7.58 -16.48 1.48
CA PHE A 56 -6.31 -16.15 0.84
C PHE A 56 -5.64 -14.87 1.38
N LEU A 57 -6.39 -14.02 2.12
CA LEU A 57 -5.89 -12.86 2.85
C LEU A 57 -5.40 -13.21 4.27
N GLU A 58 -5.74 -14.39 4.78
CA GLU A 58 -5.38 -14.79 6.13
C GLU A 58 -3.85 -14.89 6.28
N ASN A 59 -3.33 -14.32 7.38
CA ASN A 59 -1.90 -14.26 7.69
C ASN A 59 -1.02 -13.59 6.63
N LYS A 60 -1.61 -12.86 5.67
CA LYS A 60 -0.84 -12.06 4.71
C LYS A 60 -0.25 -10.84 5.41
N ALA A 61 1.05 -10.65 5.22
CA ALA A 61 1.73 -9.47 5.73
C ALA A 61 1.25 -8.23 4.96
N PHE A 62 0.65 -7.28 5.67
CA PHE A 62 0.35 -5.95 5.15
C PHE A 62 1.33 -4.95 5.75
N VAL A 63 2.30 -4.53 4.95
CA VAL A 63 3.27 -3.51 5.34
C VAL A 63 2.64 -2.14 5.19
N GLU A 64 2.83 -1.27 6.18
CA GLU A 64 2.35 0.12 6.11
C GLU A 64 2.97 0.83 4.89
N ALA A 65 2.12 1.43 4.05
CA ALA A 65 2.49 1.97 2.74
C ALA A 65 3.65 3.00 2.77
N PHE A 66 3.69 3.92 3.74
CA PHE A 66 4.76 4.93 3.81
C PHE A 66 6.08 4.36 4.34
N VAL A 67 6.02 3.45 5.30
CA VAL A 67 7.19 2.68 5.76
C VAL A 67 7.78 1.88 4.59
N LEU A 68 6.93 1.18 3.84
CA LEU A 68 7.39 0.41 2.67
C LEU A 68 8.00 1.33 1.61
N ALA A 69 7.32 2.42 1.24
CA ALA A 69 7.85 3.38 0.27
C ALA A 69 9.20 3.97 0.70
N THR A 70 9.38 4.25 1.99
CA THR A 70 10.65 4.75 2.53
C THR A 70 11.75 3.71 2.42
N ALA A 71 11.49 2.46 2.84
CA ALA A 71 12.46 1.38 2.75
C ALA A 71 12.91 1.12 1.31
N LEU A 72 11.96 1.12 0.37
CA LEU A 72 12.25 0.92 -1.05
C LEU A 72 12.97 2.12 -1.67
N GLY A 73 12.59 3.34 -1.29
CA GLY A 73 13.27 4.56 -1.73
C GLY A 73 14.70 4.69 -1.21
N MET A 74 15.03 4.08 -0.07
CA MET A 74 16.42 3.98 0.41
C MET A 74 17.24 2.92 -0.34
N ALA A 75 16.58 1.91 -0.91
CA ALA A 75 17.24 0.79 -1.58
C ALA A 75 17.38 0.97 -3.10
N THR A 76 16.81 2.03 -3.67
CA THR A 76 16.78 2.35 -5.11
C THR A 76 17.15 3.80 -5.36
N THR A 77 17.45 4.18 -6.60
CA THR A 77 18.01 5.51 -6.93
C THR A 77 17.18 6.34 -7.90
N THR A 78 16.40 5.69 -8.76
CA THR A 78 15.64 6.27 -9.87
C THR A 78 14.18 5.79 -9.93
N LEU A 79 13.89 4.64 -9.31
CA LEU A 79 12.58 4.02 -9.27
C LEU A 79 11.58 4.93 -8.55
N ARG A 80 10.42 5.16 -9.18
CA ARG A 80 9.36 6.00 -8.62
C ARG A 80 8.32 5.15 -7.91
N PHE A 81 7.80 5.65 -6.79
CA PHE A 81 6.77 4.96 -6.02
C PHE A 81 5.44 5.69 -6.09
N THR A 82 4.36 4.94 -6.33
CA THR A 82 2.98 5.47 -6.34
C THR A 82 2.08 4.57 -5.53
N THR A 83 1.28 5.12 -4.63
CA THR A 83 0.28 4.33 -3.89
C THR A 83 -0.84 3.86 -4.82
N PHE A 84 -1.22 2.58 -4.71
CA PHE A 84 -2.25 1.97 -5.55
C PHE A 84 -3.07 0.96 -4.72
N VAL A 85 -4.01 1.40 -3.88
CA VAL A 85 -4.45 2.77 -3.53
C VAL A 85 -3.95 3.18 -2.14
N LEU A 86 -4.10 4.44 -1.73
CA LEU A 86 -3.89 4.89 -0.35
C LEU A 86 -5.23 5.06 0.38
N LYS A 87 -5.38 4.49 1.57
CA LYS A 87 -6.53 4.70 2.46
C LYS A 87 -6.26 5.91 3.34
N LEU A 88 -6.41 7.10 2.76
CA LEU A 88 -6.09 8.36 3.42
C LEU A 88 -6.94 8.67 4.69
N PRO A 89 -8.27 8.42 4.75
CA PRO A 89 -9.11 8.89 5.86
C PRO A 89 -8.78 8.33 7.25
N ILE A 90 -8.13 7.17 7.33
CA ILE A 90 -7.77 6.51 8.60
C ILE A 90 -6.47 7.03 9.21
N ARG A 91 -5.75 7.90 8.50
CA ARG A 91 -4.45 8.43 8.91
C ARG A 91 -4.62 9.78 9.60
N PRO A 92 -3.76 10.13 10.58
CA PRO A 92 -3.81 11.44 11.21
C PRO A 92 -3.69 12.54 10.16
N ARG A 93 -4.50 13.60 10.29
CA ARG A 93 -4.28 14.81 9.49
C ARG A 93 -2.89 15.36 9.84
N SER A 94 -2.14 15.83 8.84
CA SER A 94 -1.06 16.75 9.15
C SER A 94 -1.68 17.94 9.86
N SER A 95 -1.13 18.31 11.01
CA SER A 95 -1.61 19.43 11.80
C SER A 95 -1.42 20.72 11.01
N SER A 96 -2.40 21.09 10.19
CA SER A 96 -2.66 22.50 9.93
C SER A 96 -3.02 23.13 11.28
N PRO A 97 -2.40 24.26 11.68
CA PRO A 97 -2.82 24.95 12.89
C PRO A 97 -4.30 25.27 12.75
N SER A 98 -5.14 24.57 13.50
CA SER A 98 -6.58 24.73 13.44
C SER A 98 -6.89 26.19 13.76
N ARG A 99 -7.51 26.91 12.81
CA ARG A 99 -8.14 28.20 13.10
C ARG A 99 -9.11 27.95 14.26
N PRO A 100 -9.00 28.66 15.40
CA PRO A 100 -9.87 28.40 16.54
C PRO A 100 -11.34 28.55 16.14
N PRO A 101 -12.25 27.79 16.76
CA PRO A 101 -13.67 27.89 16.49
C PRO A 101 -14.13 29.33 16.72
N ARG A 102 -14.72 29.97 15.70
CA ARG A 102 -15.46 31.22 15.90
C ARG A 102 -16.82 30.85 16.44
N TRP A 103 -17.03 31.08 17.74
CA TRP A 103 -18.37 31.08 18.30
C TRP A 103 -19.14 32.28 17.74
N PRO A 104 -20.41 32.10 17.31
CA PRO A 104 -21.25 33.24 16.99
C PRO A 104 -21.50 34.04 18.28
N THR A 105 -21.18 35.33 18.24
CA THR A 105 -21.61 36.33 19.23
C THR A 105 -23.07 36.66 19.06
#